data_AF-A0A6J7FYE5-F1
#
_entry.id   AF-A0A6J7FYE5-F1
#
_cell.length_a   1.000
_cell.length_b   1.000
_cell.length_c   1.000
_cell.angle_alpha   90.00
_cell.angle_beta   90.00
_cell.angle_gamma   90.00
#
_symmetry.space_group_name_H-M   'P 1'
#
loop_
_entity.id
_entity.type
_entity.pdbx_description
1 polymer ?
#
loop_
_entity_poly.entity_id
_entity_poly.type
_entity_poly.pdbx_seq_one_letter_code
_entity_poly.pdbx_strand_id
1 'polypeptide(L)'
;MTIGSNGPRPTKNQRRESAREKAREHRIEAQKSERRRRGLVQGGIVAGIIVIAAVVGLVIWGSVPQPGPRPANMASDGILLQAKLDASGQPTGEIEAVLNQALPAGSEPTTTKQDPNLLNIVVYQDFQCPVCKNFDSADYPLIQERVASGAATVEIHPVAILDRVSMGTRYSSRSANAAACVATYDPNSFLSFNSTLYANQPAENSPGLDNAGIKKLIDSLAIQRKDEIGKCIDDETFKAWVEASTTRVKQATALPNTKDITFSGTPTVIVNGTQFNFTTDPNTGAFYPQQFSDFLLKLAGLTEQSTPTPTPTK
;
A
#
# COMPACT_ATOMS: atom_id res chain seq x y z
N MET A 1 88.38 -6.44 -58.48
CA MET A 1 87.57 -5.65 -59.43
C MET A 1 86.17 -6.22 -59.46
N THR A 2 85.19 -5.32 -59.37
CA THR A 2 83.75 -5.43 -59.61
C THR A 2 83.37 -6.17 -60.90
N ILE A 3 82.13 -6.66 -61.00
CA ILE A 3 81.10 -6.13 -61.92
C ILE A 3 79.71 -6.57 -61.41
N GLY A 4 78.87 -5.59 -61.05
CA GLY A 4 77.44 -5.75 -60.77
C GLY A 4 76.62 -5.54 -62.04
N SER A 5 75.62 -6.39 -62.25
CA SER A 5 74.68 -6.32 -63.37
C SER A 5 73.51 -5.36 -63.04
N ASN A 6 73.44 -4.23 -63.77
CA ASN A 6 72.34 -3.27 -63.75
C ASN A 6 71.23 -3.73 -64.73
N GLY A 7 70.03 -4.05 -64.22
CA GLY A 7 68.83 -4.19 -65.04
C GLY A 7 68.37 -2.82 -65.62
N PRO A 8 67.62 -2.82 -66.75
CA PRO A 8 67.21 -1.59 -67.44
C PRO A 8 66.32 -0.72 -66.54
N ARG A 9 66.67 0.57 -66.41
CA ARG A 9 65.92 1.55 -65.60
C ARG A 9 64.59 1.92 -66.29
N PRO A 10 63.45 1.88 -65.59
CA PRO A 10 62.15 2.19 -66.18
C PRO A 10 62.04 3.65 -66.64
N THR A 11 61.38 3.85 -67.78
CA THR A 11 61.20 5.16 -68.41
C THR A 11 60.34 6.09 -67.53
N LYS A 12 60.45 7.42 -67.73
CA LYS A 12 59.72 8.43 -66.93
C LYS A 12 58.20 8.25 -67.00
N ASN A 13 57.67 7.76 -68.13
CA ASN A 13 56.24 7.50 -68.31
C ASN A 13 55.79 6.22 -67.59
N GLN A 14 56.54 5.12 -67.67
CA GLN A 14 56.23 3.87 -66.93
C GLN A 14 56.23 4.06 -65.40
N ARG A 15 57.11 4.93 -64.88
CA ARG A 15 57.09 5.31 -63.45
C ARG A 15 55.85 6.13 -63.04
N ARG A 16 55.30 6.94 -63.95
CA ARG A 16 54.07 7.71 -63.71
C ARG A 16 52.82 6.83 -63.80
N GLU A 17 52.80 5.85 -64.70
CA GLU A 17 51.68 4.92 -64.85
C GLU A 17 51.60 3.94 -63.68
N SER A 18 52.71 3.30 -63.31
CA SER A 18 52.77 2.43 -62.12
C SER A 18 52.46 3.19 -60.82
N ALA A 19 52.84 4.47 -60.71
CA ALA A 19 52.45 5.32 -59.58
C ALA A 19 50.93 5.63 -59.58
N ARG A 20 50.33 5.80 -60.76
CA ARG A 20 48.88 6.02 -60.91
C ARG A 20 48.07 4.75 -60.66
N GLU A 21 48.57 3.59 -61.06
CA GLU A 21 47.94 2.28 -60.79
C GLU A 21 48.01 1.94 -59.32
N LYS A 22 49.18 2.05 -58.68
CA LYS A 22 49.29 1.90 -57.22
C LYS A 22 48.39 2.88 -56.47
N ALA A 23 48.29 4.13 -56.93
CA ALA A 23 47.35 5.09 -56.34
C ALA A 23 45.88 4.71 -56.53
N ARG A 24 45.51 4.03 -57.63
CA ARG A 24 44.15 3.48 -57.83
C ARG A 24 43.90 2.27 -56.94
N GLU A 25 44.84 1.35 -56.85
CA GLU A 25 44.76 0.16 -55.98
C GLU A 25 44.60 0.57 -54.52
N HIS A 26 45.45 1.48 -54.02
CA HIS A 26 45.33 2.01 -52.66
C HIS A 26 43.99 2.73 -52.41
N ARG A 27 43.43 3.42 -53.42
CA ARG A 27 42.10 4.04 -53.30
C ARG A 27 40.99 3.00 -53.24
N ILE A 28 41.08 1.93 -54.03
CA ILE A 28 40.10 0.83 -54.05
C ILE A 28 40.17 0.04 -52.73
N GLU A 29 41.36 -0.23 -52.20
CA GLU A 29 41.55 -0.88 -50.90
C GLU A 29 41.10 0.00 -49.73
N ALA A 30 41.38 1.31 -49.78
CA ALA A 30 40.88 2.28 -48.79
C ALA A 30 39.35 2.35 -48.80
N GLN A 31 38.70 2.37 -49.97
CA GLN A 31 37.24 2.41 -50.06
C GLN A 31 36.58 1.10 -49.60
N LYS A 32 37.19 -0.07 -49.89
CA LYS A 32 36.68 -1.37 -49.43
C LYS A 32 36.82 -1.53 -47.91
N SER A 33 37.95 -1.12 -47.34
CA SER A 33 38.18 -1.20 -45.89
C SER A 33 37.31 -0.21 -45.11
N GLU A 34 37.08 1.01 -45.65
CA GLU A 34 36.21 2.00 -45.00
C GLU A 34 34.75 1.54 -44.94
N ARG A 35 34.20 0.96 -46.02
CA ARG A 35 32.83 0.40 -46.01
C ARG A 35 32.68 -0.75 -45.01
N ARG A 36 33.66 -1.65 -44.94
CA ARG A 36 33.67 -2.75 -43.95
C ARG A 36 33.77 -2.21 -42.52
N ARG A 37 34.63 -1.22 -42.27
CA ARG A 37 34.78 -0.59 -40.95
C ARG A 37 33.50 0.14 -40.54
N ARG A 38 32.87 0.90 -41.45
CA ARG A 38 31.59 1.57 -41.16
C ARG A 38 30.48 0.56 -40.85
N GLY A 39 30.37 -0.53 -41.63
CA GLY A 39 29.40 -1.60 -41.38
C GLY A 39 29.63 -2.31 -40.04
N LEU A 40 30.89 -2.60 -39.68
CA LEU A 40 31.24 -3.21 -38.40
C LEU A 40 30.97 -2.26 -37.22
N VAL A 41 31.30 -0.97 -37.36
CA VAL A 41 31.05 0.04 -36.32
C VAL A 41 29.55 0.26 -36.13
N GLN A 42 28.79 0.44 -37.21
CA GLN A 42 27.33 0.61 -37.12
C GLN A 42 26.65 -0.65 -36.59
N GLY A 43 27.04 -1.83 -37.05
CA GLY A 43 26.54 -3.11 -36.54
C GLY A 43 26.87 -3.31 -35.06
N GLY A 44 28.09 -2.93 -34.63
CA GLY A 44 28.51 -2.99 -33.24
C GLY A 44 27.73 -2.02 -32.34
N ILE A 45 27.46 -0.80 -32.80
CA ILE A 45 26.63 0.18 -32.07
C ILE A 45 25.20 -0.34 -31.91
N VAL A 46 24.58 -0.83 -32.99
CA VAL A 46 23.22 -1.38 -32.94
C VAL A 46 23.14 -2.60 -32.01
N ALA A 47 24.09 -3.53 -32.13
CA ALA A 47 24.17 -4.68 -31.24
C ALA A 47 24.37 -4.24 -29.77
N GLY A 48 25.23 -3.26 -29.51
CA GLY A 48 25.44 -2.69 -28.18
C GLY A 48 24.17 -2.08 -27.59
N ILE A 49 23.42 -1.30 -28.37
CA ILE A 49 22.13 -0.72 -27.94
C ILE A 49 21.12 -1.82 -27.62
N ILE A 50 21.01 -2.86 -28.44
CA ILE A 50 20.10 -3.99 -28.21
C ILE A 50 20.46 -4.72 -26.91
N VAL A 51 21.75 -4.96 -26.67
CA VAL A 51 22.21 -5.60 -25.42
C VAL A 51 21.89 -4.72 -24.21
N ILE A 52 22.15 -3.41 -24.29
CA ILE A 52 21.83 -2.48 -23.19
C ILE A 52 20.32 -2.46 -22.94
N ALA A 53 19.49 -2.36 -23.99
CA ALA A 53 18.04 -2.37 -23.86
C ALA A 53 17.53 -3.69 -23.26
N ALA A 54 18.12 -4.83 -23.64
CA ALA A 54 17.77 -6.13 -23.07
C ALA A 54 18.17 -6.24 -21.59
N VAL A 55 19.35 -5.76 -21.21
CA VAL A 55 19.80 -5.73 -19.80
C VAL A 55 18.91 -4.81 -18.98
N VAL A 56 18.61 -3.60 -19.48
CA VAL A 56 17.69 -2.67 -18.83
C VAL A 56 16.30 -3.29 -18.69
N GLY A 57 15.79 -3.95 -19.74
CA GLY A 57 14.52 -4.67 -19.71
C GLY A 57 14.50 -5.80 -18.69
N LEU A 58 15.58 -6.58 -18.58
CA LEU A 58 15.72 -7.65 -17.57
C LEU A 58 15.79 -7.10 -16.14
N VAL A 59 16.51 -6.00 -15.94
CA VAL A 59 16.61 -5.34 -14.63
C VAL A 59 15.24 -4.78 -14.23
N ILE A 60 14.53 -4.11 -15.14
CA ILE A 60 13.19 -3.58 -14.88
C ILE A 60 12.22 -4.73 -14.58
N TRP A 61 12.19 -5.78 -15.42
CA TRP A 61 11.30 -6.93 -15.23
C TRP A 61 11.59 -7.66 -13.91
N GLY A 62 12.86 -7.91 -13.58
CA GLY A 62 13.26 -8.54 -12.32
C GLY A 62 13.03 -7.66 -11.09
N SER A 63 12.78 -6.37 -11.29
CA SER A 63 12.54 -5.39 -10.22
C SER A 63 11.07 -5.01 -10.07
N VAL A 64 10.14 -5.56 -10.88
CA VAL A 64 8.69 -5.40 -10.66
C VAL A 64 8.28 -6.30 -9.49
N PRO A 65 7.84 -5.72 -8.35
CA PRO A 65 7.36 -6.52 -7.23
C PRO A 65 6.20 -7.38 -7.69
N GLN A 66 6.31 -8.70 -7.51
CA GLN A 66 5.21 -9.59 -7.79
C GLN A 66 4.11 -9.36 -6.74
N PRO A 67 2.83 -9.33 -7.14
CA PRO A 67 1.75 -9.18 -6.18
C PRO A 67 1.74 -10.37 -5.23
N GLY A 68 1.69 -10.09 -3.92
CA GLY A 68 1.57 -11.12 -2.89
C GLY A 68 0.12 -11.58 -2.67
N PRO A 69 -0.09 -12.57 -1.78
CA PRO A 69 -1.43 -13.01 -1.43
C PRO A 69 -2.24 -11.86 -0.81
N ARG A 70 -3.56 -11.88 -1.02
CA ARG A 70 -4.49 -10.96 -0.36
C ARG A 70 -5.11 -11.66 0.86
N PRO A 71 -5.37 -10.94 1.97
CA PRO A 71 -6.03 -11.52 3.13
C PRO A 71 -7.48 -11.90 2.83
N ALA A 72 -7.94 -13.01 3.43
CA ALA A 72 -9.36 -13.32 3.45
C ALA A 72 -10.09 -12.31 4.35
N ASN A 73 -11.40 -12.16 4.16
CA ASN A 73 -12.25 -11.23 4.90
C ASN A 73 -11.90 -9.75 4.68
N MET A 74 -11.03 -9.44 3.70
CA MET A 74 -10.60 -8.08 3.36
C MET A 74 -10.62 -7.81 1.84
N ALA A 75 -11.64 -8.32 1.14
CA ALA A 75 -11.81 -8.13 -0.30
C ALA A 75 -11.75 -6.65 -0.76
N SER A 76 -12.16 -5.71 0.09
CA SER A 76 -12.15 -4.26 -0.14
C SER A 76 -10.82 -3.57 0.23
N ASP A 77 -9.79 -4.32 0.62
CA ASP A 77 -8.62 -3.84 1.38
C ASP A 77 -8.94 -3.42 2.83
N GLY A 78 -10.15 -3.70 3.34
CA GLY A 78 -10.57 -3.46 4.72
C GLY A 78 -11.40 -4.62 5.28
N ILE A 79 -11.44 -4.79 6.60
CA ILE A 79 -12.32 -5.78 7.24
C ILE A 79 -13.64 -5.11 7.62
N LEU A 80 -14.75 -5.67 7.14
CA LEU A 80 -16.10 -5.21 7.48
C LEU A 80 -16.64 -5.96 8.69
N LEU A 81 -17.15 -5.21 9.66
CA LEU A 81 -17.72 -5.70 10.91
C LEU A 81 -19.14 -5.17 11.06
N GLN A 82 -20.02 -6.03 11.57
CA GLN A 82 -21.46 -5.79 11.71
C GLN A 82 -22.00 -6.38 13.00
N ALA A 83 -23.26 -6.04 13.35
CA ALA A 83 -23.98 -6.75 14.39
C ALA A 83 -24.11 -8.24 14.03
N LYS A 84 -23.83 -9.11 14.99
CA LYS A 84 -24.27 -10.50 14.93
C LYS A 84 -25.76 -10.55 15.18
N LEU A 85 -26.50 -11.16 14.26
CA LEU A 85 -27.95 -11.28 14.34
C LEU A 85 -28.36 -12.66 14.88
N ASP A 86 -29.44 -12.71 15.65
CA ASP A 86 -30.07 -13.95 16.07
C ASP A 86 -30.92 -14.57 14.94
N ALA A 87 -31.56 -15.71 15.22
CA ALA A 87 -32.41 -16.40 14.24
C ALA A 87 -33.64 -15.59 13.79
N SER A 88 -34.01 -14.53 14.52
CA SER A 88 -35.10 -13.61 14.18
C SER A 88 -34.64 -12.34 13.45
N GLY A 89 -33.33 -12.23 13.18
CA GLY A 89 -32.73 -11.05 12.54
C GLY A 89 -32.54 -9.87 13.50
N GLN A 90 -32.59 -10.09 14.81
CA GLN A 90 -32.34 -9.04 15.81
C GLN A 90 -30.87 -9.02 16.25
N PRO A 91 -30.27 -7.83 16.48
CA PRO A 91 -28.93 -7.71 17.01
C PRO A 91 -28.79 -8.38 18.38
N THR A 92 -27.77 -9.23 18.51
CA THR A 92 -27.45 -9.94 19.76
C THR A 92 -26.68 -9.08 20.76
N GLY A 93 -26.20 -7.90 20.34
CA GLY A 93 -25.24 -7.09 21.09
C GLY A 93 -23.78 -7.52 20.89
N GLU A 94 -23.52 -8.57 20.10
CA GLU A 94 -22.18 -8.97 19.69
C GLU A 94 -21.84 -8.45 18.29
N ILE A 95 -20.54 -8.28 18.01
CA ILE A 95 -20.03 -7.87 16.71
C ILE A 95 -19.36 -9.08 16.04
N GLU A 96 -19.61 -9.26 14.75
CA GLU A 96 -18.94 -10.27 13.92
C GLU A 96 -18.39 -9.67 12.63
N ALA A 97 -17.40 -10.35 12.06
CA ALA A 97 -16.84 -9.99 10.77
C ALA A 97 -17.65 -10.59 9.61
N VAL A 98 -17.79 -9.81 8.54
CA VAL A 98 -18.38 -10.28 7.29
C VAL A 98 -17.35 -11.11 6.53
N LEU A 99 -17.63 -12.41 6.38
CA LEU A 99 -16.69 -13.35 5.80
C LEU A 99 -16.66 -13.26 4.27
N ASN A 100 -15.46 -13.27 3.69
CA ASN A 100 -15.25 -13.36 2.25
C ASN A 100 -13.94 -14.09 1.92
N GLN A 101 -13.90 -14.74 0.76
CA GLN A 101 -12.69 -15.41 0.29
C GLN A 101 -11.61 -14.38 -0.09
N ALA A 102 -10.35 -14.77 0.07
CA ALA A 102 -9.23 -13.99 -0.45
C ALA A 102 -9.37 -13.83 -1.97
N LEU A 103 -9.23 -12.60 -2.46
CA LEU A 103 -9.17 -12.33 -3.90
C LEU A 103 -7.80 -12.77 -4.47
N PRO A 104 -7.70 -13.04 -5.78
CA PRO A 104 -6.42 -13.36 -6.42
C PRO A 104 -5.34 -12.30 -6.18
N ALA A 105 -4.08 -12.73 -6.07
CA ALA A 105 -2.95 -11.82 -5.97
C ALA A 105 -2.96 -10.81 -7.13
N GLY A 106 -2.86 -9.52 -6.81
CA GLY A 106 -2.81 -8.44 -7.80
C GLY A 106 -4.15 -8.03 -8.39
N SER A 107 -5.26 -8.64 -7.99
CA SER A 107 -6.59 -8.14 -8.37
C SER A 107 -6.90 -6.81 -7.68
N GLU A 108 -7.75 -6.01 -8.31
CA GLU A 108 -8.34 -4.83 -7.67
C GLU A 108 -9.23 -5.23 -6.48
N PRO A 109 -9.33 -4.38 -5.45
CA PRO A 109 -10.26 -4.60 -4.35
C PRO A 109 -11.71 -4.48 -4.83
N THR A 110 -12.60 -5.19 -4.15
CA THR A 110 -14.05 -5.06 -4.37
C THR A 110 -14.61 -4.10 -3.34
N THR A 111 -15.14 -2.96 -3.79
CA THR A 111 -15.77 -1.97 -2.91
C THR A 111 -16.92 -2.60 -2.12
N THR A 112 -16.93 -2.37 -0.80
CA THR A 112 -18.01 -2.81 0.08
C THR A 112 -19.34 -2.17 -0.32
N LYS A 113 -20.37 -3.01 -0.47
CA LYS A 113 -21.75 -2.56 -0.68
C LYS A 113 -22.30 -2.01 0.63
N GLN A 114 -22.63 -0.73 0.66
CA GLN A 114 -23.21 -0.06 1.83
C GLN A 114 -24.71 -0.35 1.98
N ASP A 115 -25.17 -0.49 3.23
CA ASP A 115 -26.59 -0.58 3.55
C ASP A 115 -27.17 0.83 3.76
N PRO A 116 -28.12 1.28 2.94
CA PRO A 116 -28.67 2.63 3.06
C PRO A 116 -29.43 2.90 4.36
N ASN A 117 -29.78 1.86 5.14
CA ASN A 117 -30.47 1.99 6.42
C ASN A 117 -29.52 2.06 7.62
N LEU A 118 -28.22 1.85 7.41
CA LEU A 118 -27.20 1.85 8.45
C LEU A 118 -26.27 3.04 8.31
N LEU A 119 -25.60 3.38 9.41
CA LEU A 119 -24.41 4.23 9.35
C LEU A 119 -23.23 3.35 8.89
N ASN A 120 -22.82 3.49 7.63
CA ASN A 120 -21.69 2.76 7.07
C ASN A 120 -20.40 3.53 7.37
N ILE A 121 -19.73 3.13 8.44
CA ILE A 121 -18.51 3.78 8.94
C ILE A 121 -17.31 3.10 8.28
N VAL A 122 -16.40 3.90 7.72
CA VAL A 122 -15.13 3.44 7.12
C VAL A 122 -13.99 4.20 7.81
N VAL A 123 -13.00 3.45 8.29
CA VAL A 123 -11.85 4.00 9.02
C VAL A 123 -10.55 3.58 8.35
N TYR A 124 -9.82 4.54 7.80
CA TYR A 124 -8.43 4.34 7.36
C TYR A 124 -7.48 4.75 8.47
N GLN A 125 -6.62 3.84 8.88
CA GLN A 125 -5.81 4.01 10.07
C GLN A 125 -4.40 3.41 9.94
N ASP A 126 -3.44 4.02 10.62
CA ASP A 126 -2.06 3.55 10.72
C ASP A 126 -1.75 3.26 12.20
N PHE A 127 -1.29 2.05 12.49
CA PHE A 127 -1.05 1.61 13.86
C PHE A 127 0.08 2.35 14.58
N GLN A 128 0.94 3.10 13.89
CA GLN A 128 1.92 3.99 14.53
C GLN A 128 1.38 5.41 14.78
N CYS A 129 0.23 5.78 14.21
CA CYS A 129 -0.30 7.14 14.27
C CYS A 129 -0.87 7.47 15.66
N PRO A 130 -0.33 8.49 16.38
CA PRO A 130 -0.83 8.89 17.68
C PRO A 130 -2.26 9.45 17.63
N VAL A 131 -2.62 10.12 16.52
CA VAL A 131 -3.97 10.64 16.31
C VAL A 131 -4.97 9.49 16.14
N CYS A 132 -4.57 8.38 15.49
CA CYS A 132 -5.41 7.17 15.41
C CYS A 132 -5.60 6.53 16.78
N LYS A 133 -4.57 6.50 17.64
CA LYS A 133 -4.70 6.01 19.01
C LYS A 133 -5.69 6.83 19.84
N ASN A 134 -5.64 8.15 19.70
CA ASN A 134 -6.56 9.04 20.41
C ASN A 134 -8.00 8.83 19.91
N PHE A 135 -8.19 8.69 18.60
CA PHE A 135 -9.49 8.34 18.01
C PHE A 135 -10.00 6.97 18.49
N ASP A 136 -9.13 5.94 18.49
CA ASP A 136 -9.47 4.60 18.99
C ASP A 136 -9.92 4.64 20.46
N SER A 137 -9.29 5.47 21.28
CA SER A 137 -9.64 5.61 22.70
C SER A 137 -10.91 6.44 22.93
N ALA A 138 -11.15 7.47 22.12
CA ALA A 138 -12.21 8.45 22.35
C ALA A 138 -13.53 8.11 21.66
N ASP A 139 -13.48 7.70 20.40
CA ASP A 139 -14.66 7.60 19.52
C ASP A 139 -15.04 6.15 19.20
N TYR A 140 -14.06 5.22 19.25
CA TYR A 140 -14.31 3.81 18.94
C TYR A 140 -15.34 3.11 19.83
N PRO A 141 -15.43 3.38 21.15
CA PRO A 141 -16.48 2.81 21.98
C PRO A 141 -17.90 3.12 21.47
N LEU A 142 -18.14 4.33 20.96
CA LEU A 142 -19.42 4.72 20.34
C LEU A 142 -19.63 3.97 19.02
N ILE A 143 -18.59 3.80 18.20
CA ILE A 143 -18.67 2.97 16.99
C ILE A 143 -19.08 1.54 17.36
N GLN A 144 -18.44 0.93 18.34
CA GLN A 144 -18.75 -0.43 18.79
C GLN A 144 -20.18 -0.54 19.30
N GLU A 145 -20.65 0.44 20.10
CA GLU A 145 -22.04 0.47 20.57
C GLU A 145 -23.03 0.49 19.40
N ARG A 146 -22.79 1.35 18.40
CA ARG A 146 -23.67 1.48 17.22
C ARG A 146 -23.62 0.24 16.32
N VAL A 147 -22.46 -0.40 16.19
CA VAL A 147 -22.32 -1.63 15.42
C VAL A 147 -23.00 -2.79 16.15
N ALA A 148 -22.77 -2.96 17.45
CA ALA A 148 -23.36 -4.02 18.26
C ALA A 148 -24.90 -3.92 18.32
N SER A 149 -25.46 -2.72 18.31
CA SER A 149 -26.91 -2.48 18.28
C SER A 149 -27.53 -2.64 16.89
N GLY A 150 -26.72 -2.90 15.85
CA GLY A 150 -27.19 -2.99 14.46
C GLY A 150 -27.57 -1.67 13.82
N ALA A 151 -27.16 -0.52 14.40
CA ALA A 151 -27.37 0.80 13.82
C ALA A 151 -26.26 1.21 12.83
N ALA A 152 -25.12 0.53 12.85
CA ALA A 152 -23.96 0.83 12.03
C ALA A 152 -23.23 -0.44 11.56
N THR A 153 -22.42 -0.29 10.52
CA THR A 153 -21.30 -1.20 10.22
C THR A 153 -20.00 -0.42 10.35
N VAL A 154 -18.90 -1.10 10.64
CA VAL A 154 -17.56 -0.49 10.60
C VAL A 154 -16.63 -1.29 9.71
N GLU A 155 -16.02 -0.61 8.76
CA GLU A 155 -14.98 -1.15 7.88
C GLU A 155 -13.63 -0.52 8.25
N ILE A 156 -12.66 -1.35 8.61
CA ILE A 156 -11.32 -0.87 9.01
C ILE A 156 -10.31 -1.21 7.92
N HIS A 157 -9.64 -0.19 7.41
CA HIS A 157 -8.54 -0.27 6.44
C HIS A 157 -7.20 0.06 7.13
N PRO A 158 -6.40 -0.95 7.50
CA PRO A 158 -5.02 -0.73 7.92
C PRO A 158 -4.18 -0.21 6.76
N VAL A 159 -3.51 0.93 6.96
CA VAL A 159 -2.51 1.49 6.04
C VAL A 159 -1.17 1.66 6.75
N ALA A 160 -0.09 1.78 5.98
CA ALA A 160 1.27 1.90 6.51
C ALA A 160 2.00 3.13 5.96
N ILE A 161 1.53 4.32 6.32
CA ILE A 161 2.10 5.59 5.86
C ILE A 161 3.26 6.08 6.75
N LEU A 162 3.42 5.51 7.96
CA LEU A 162 4.37 5.94 8.97
C LEU A 162 5.62 5.05 9.13
N ASP A 163 5.84 4.06 8.27
CA ASP A 163 7.05 3.22 8.31
C ASP A 163 8.37 4.03 8.33
N ARG A 164 8.39 5.21 7.69
CA ARG A 164 9.54 6.12 7.66
C ARG A 164 9.95 6.64 9.04
N VAL A 165 9.03 6.63 10.02
CA VAL A 165 9.27 7.06 11.41
C VAL A 165 9.37 5.88 12.38
N SER A 166 9.47 4.63 11.90
CA SER A 166 9.70 3.44 12.74
C SER A 166 11.18 3.07 12.95
N MET A 167 12.13 3.98 12.69
CA MET A 167 13.59 3.72 12.81
C MET A 167 14.09 2.41 12.13
N GLY A 168 13.47 2.03 11.02
CA GLY A 168 13.88 0.87 10.20
C GLY A 168 13.17 -0.47 10.51
N THR A 169 12.36 -0.56 11.56
CA THR A 169 11.61 -1.80 11.89
C THR A 169 10.37 -2.02 11.04
N ARG A 170 9.81 -0.94 10.46
CA ARG A 170 8.56 -0.91 9.69
C ARG A 170 7.33 -1.29 10.53
N TYR A 171 7.16 -0.64 11.68
CA TYR A 171 6.12 -1.00 12.65
C TYR A 171 4.71 -0.87 12.04
N SER A 172 4.44 0.17 11.24
CA SER A 172 3.14 0.33 10.57
C SER A 172 2.84 -0.83 9.63
N SER A 173 3.78 -1.20 8.76
CA SER A 173 3.60 -2.32 7.83
C SER A 173 3.48 -3.66 8.53
N ARG A 174 4.30 -3.92 9.55
CA ARG A 174 4.22 -5.16 10.34
C ARG A 174 2.89 -5.29 11.08
N SER A 175 2.39 -4.19 11.64
CA SER A 175 1.11 -4.16 12.34
C SER A 175 -0.07 -4.34 11.38
N ALA A 176 -0.04 -3.68 10.21
CA ALA A 176 -1.03 -3.89 9.16
C ALA A 176 -1.03 -5.33 8.63
N ASN A 177 0.15 -5.94 8.45
CA ASN A 177 0.29 -7.36 8.11
C ASN A 177 -0.30 -8.26 9.20
N ALA A 178 0.00 -7.99 10.47
CA ALA A 178 -0.55 -8.76 11.58
C ALA A 178 -2.08 -8.63 11.68
N ALA A 179 -2.62 -7.44 11.46
CA ALA A 179 -4.06 -7.21 11.40
C ALA A 179 -4.72 -8.03 10.26
N ALA A 180 -4.07 -8.10 9.10
CA ALA A 180 -4.50 -8.96 7.99
C ALA A 180 -4.40 -10.47 8.32
N CYS A 181 -3.39 -10.89 9.09
CA CYS A 181 -3.29 -12.27 9.60
C CYS A 181 -4.46 -12.59 10.54
N VAL A 182 -4.77 -11.71 11.50
CA VAL A 182 -5.93 -11.88 12.39
C VAL A 182 -7.23 -11.90 11.59
N ALA A 183 -7.41 -10.96 10.65
CA ALA A 183 -8.57 -10.95 9.76
C ALA A 183 -8.71 -12.26 8.96
N THR A 184 -7.62 -12.88 8.54
CA THR A 184 -7.66 -14.11 7.75
C THR A 184 -8.02 -15.34 8.60
N TYR A 185 -7.47 -15.45 9.80
CA TYR A 185 -7.53 -16.69 10.58
C TYR A 185 -8.48 -16.65 11.77
N ASP A 186 -8.74 -15.47 12.34
CA ASP A 186 -9.64 -15.26 13.48
C ASP A 186 -10.31 -13.87 13.38
N PRO A 187 -11.17 -13.66 12.36
CA PRO A 187 -11.68 -12.34 12.00
C PRO A 187 -12.53 -11.68 13.10
N ASN A 188 -13.23 -12.46 13.91
CA ASN A 188 -14.03 -11.92 15.03
C ASN A 188 -13.16 -11.36 16.15
N SER A 189 -11.88 -11.75 16.23
CA SER A 189 -10.91 -11.20 17.19
C SER A 189 -10.23 -9.91 16.70
N PHE A 190 -10.55 -9.43 15.49
CA PHE A 190 -9.88 -8.29 14.88
C PHE A 190 -9.99 -7.02 15.73
N LEU A 191 -11.16 -6.72 16.30
CA LEU A 191 -11.35 -5.52 17.12
C LEU A 191 -10.55 -5.55 18.41
N SER A 192 -10.53 -6.69 19.09
CA SER A 192 -9.71 -6.85 20.29
C SER A 192 -8.22 -6.69 19.96
N PHE A 193 -7.77 -7.22 18.82
CA PHE A 193 -6.40 -7.02 18.35
C PHE A 193 -6.10 -5.56 17.98
N ASN A 194 -7.02 -4.89 17.29
CA ASN A 194 -6.91 -3.48 16.91
C ASN A 194 -6.68 -2.58 18.13
N SER A 195 -7.56 -2.66 19.13
CA SER A 195 -7.43 -1.88 20.35
C SER A 195 -6.19 -2.26 21.17
N THR A 196 -5.77 -3.53 21.12
CA THR A 196 -4.54 -3.97 21.80
C THR A 196 -3.28 -3.37 21.19
N LEU A 197 -3.23 -3.24 19.85
CA LEU A 197 -2.13 -2.55 19.18
C LEU A 197 -2.09 -1.07 19.57
N TYR A 198 -3.24 -0.38 19.67
CA TYR A 198 -3.26 1.02 20.09
C TYR A 198 -2.93 1.22 21.57
N ALA A 199 -3.40 0.33 22.44
CA ALA A 199 -3.05 0.32 23.85
C ALA A 199 -1.53 0.18 24.06
N ASN A 200 -0.87 -0.60 23.20
CA ASN A 200 0.58 -0.85 23.24
C ASN A 200 1.33 -0.10 22.13
N GLN A 201 0.74 0.97 21.57
CA GLN A 201 1.34 1.70 20.47
C GLN A 201 2.67 2.34 20.89
N PRO A 202 3.77 2.06 20.18
CA PRO A 202 5.04 2.72 20.38
C PRO A 202 4.99 4.17 19.88
N ALA A 203 5.80 5.04 20.48
CA ALA A 203 5.93 6.41 20.00
C ALA A 203 6.45 6.46 18.55
N GLU A 204 6.05 7.48 17.80
CA GLU A 204 6.72 7.83 16.55
C GLU A 204 8.20 8.15 16.80
N ASN A 205 9.05 7.92 15.80
CA ASN A 205 10.51 8.07 15.90
C ASN A 205 11.15 7.13 16.94
N SER A 206 10.48 6.01 17.23
CA SER A 206 11.05 4.88 17.96
C SER A 206 11.11 3.65 17.05
N PRO A 207 11.88 2.61 17.41
CA PRO A 207 11.86 1.35 16.67
C PRO A 207 10.48 0.69 16.65
N GLY A 208 9.56 0.98 17.56
CA GLY A 208 8.32 0.21 17.65
C GLY A 208 8.51 -1.29 17.87
N LEU A 209 7.45 -2.07 17.67
CA LEU A 209 7.49 -3.52 17.88
C LEU A 209 7.93 -4.26 16.61
N ASP A 210 8.74 -5.30 16.78
CA ASP A 210 8.99 -6.27 15.73
C ASP A 210 7.90 -7.36 15.71
N ASN A 211 8.05 -8.36 14.83
CA ASN A 211 7.12 -9.49 14.76
C ASN A 211 6.99 -10.24 16.09
N ALA A 212 8.09 -10.42 16.83
CA ALA A 212 8.07 -11.10 18.11
C ALA A 212 7.27 -10.29 19.16
N GLY A 213 7.46 -8.97 19.19
CA GLY A 213 6.67 -8.07 20.03
C GLY A 213 5.18 -8.10 19.70
N ILE A 214 4.81 -8.05 18.42
CA ILE A 214 3.41 -8.11 17.99
C ILE A 214 2.78 -9.48 18.36
N LYS A 215 3.49 -10.60 18.17
CA LYS A 215 2.99 -11.92 18.57
C LYS A 215 2.73 -12.04 20.08
N LYS A 216 3.57 -11.42 20.92
CA LYS A 216 3.31 -11.38 22.37
C LYS A 216 2.00 -10.68 22.73
N LEU A 217 1.57 -9.70 21.94
CA LEU A 217 0.26 -9.05 22.11
C LEU A 217 -0.90 -9.97 21.70
N ILE A 218 -0.69 -10.84 20.70
CA ILE A 218 -1.68 -11.86 20.32
C ILE A 218 -1.80 -12.94 21.40
N ASP A 219 -0.71 -13.27 22.08
CA ASP A 219 -0.72 -14.28 23.14
C ASP A 219 -1.63 -13.90 24.31
N SER A 220 -1.82 -12.60 24.59
CA SER A 220 -2.72 -12.11 25.66
C SER A 220 -4.20 -12.08 25.25
N LEU A 221 -4.52 -12.32 23.97
CA LEU A 221 -5.88 -12.30 23.46
C LEU A 221 -6.51 -13.70 23.42
N ALA A 222 -7.84 -13.74 23.45
CA ALA A 222 -8.64 -14.96 23.33
C ALA A 222 -8.77 -15.46 21.87
N ILE A 223 -7.65 -15.49 21.14
CA ILE A 223 -7.54 -15.92 19.75
C ILE A 223 -7.39 -17.45 19.69
N GLN A 224 -8.12 -18.09 18.78
CA GLN A 224 -8.13 -19.56 18.64
C GLN A 224 -6.97 -20.07 17.78
N ARG A 225 -6.66 -19.39 16.67
CA ARG A 225 -5.69 -19.83 15.65
C ARG A 225 -4.33 -19.13 15.77
N LYS A 226 -3.78 -19.11 16.98
CA LYS A 226 -2.54 -18.36 17.30
C LYS A 226 -1.33 -18.86 16.50
N ASP A 227 -1.22 -20.16 16.26
CA ASP A 227 -0.07 -20.73 15.53
C ASP A 227 -0.05 -20.28 14.07
N GLU A 228 -1.20 -20.31 13.38
CA GLU A 228 -1.29 -19.87 11.99
C GLU A 228 -1.14 -18.36 11.85
N ILE A 229 -1.68 -17.59 12.80
CA ILE A 229 -1.48 -16.15 12.87
C ILE A 229 0.00 -15.83 13.11
N GLY A 230 0.64 -16.52 14.05
CA GLY A 230 2.05 -16.35 14.39
C GLY A 230 2.96 -16.63 13.19
N LYS A 231 2.72 -17.73 12.48
CA LYS A 231 3.43 -18.05 11.23
C LYS A 231 3.20 -17.00 10.16
N CYS A 232 1.96 -16.55 9.97
CA CYS A 232 1.62 -15.51 9.00
C CYS A 232 2.34 -14.19 9.27
N ILE A 233 2.48 -13.82 10.55
CA ILE A 233 3.23 -12.64 11.00
C ILE A 233 4.72 -12.81 10.72
N ASP A 234 5.31 -13.94 11.11
CA ASP A 234 6.72 -14.23 10.92
C ASP A 234 7.12 -14.19 9.44
N ASP A 235 6.28 -14.76 8.57
CA ASP A 235 6.49 -14.79 7.12
C ASP A 235 6.20 -13.43 6.44
N GLU A 236 5.69 -12.43 7.18
CA GLU A 236 5.20 -11.15 6.61
C GLU A 236 4.27 -11.39 5.40
N THR A 237 3.38 -12.38 5.51
CA THR A 237 2.62 -12.99 4.39
C THR A 237 1.91 -11.97 3.51
N PHE A 238 1.34 -10.92 4.12
CA PHE A 238 0.57 -9.88 3.46
C PHE A 238 1.34 -8.58 3.22
N LYS A 239 2.67 -8.56 3.39
CA LYS A 239 3.49 -7.36 3.18
C LYS A 239 3.24 -6.68 1.82
N ALA A 240 3.27 -7.45 0.74
CA ALA A 240 3.05 -6.90 -0.60
C ALA A 240 1.62 -6.35 -0.76
N TRP A 241 0.63 -6.96 -0.09
CA TRP A 241 -0.74 -6.43 -0.04
C TRP A 241 -0.79 -5.11 0.75
N VAL A 242 -0.12 -5.01 1.89
CA VAL A 242 -0.05 -3.76 2.69
C VAL A 242 0.56 -2.62 1.89
N GLU A 243 1.67 -2.87 1.19
CA GLU A 243 2.32 -1.88 0.32
C GLU A 243 1.36 -1.45 -0.81
N ALA A 244 0.68 -2.40 -1.45
CA ALA A 244 -0.25 -2.13 -2.53
C ALA A 244 -1.50 -1.37 -2.05
N SER A 245 -2.14 -1.79 -0.96
CA SER A 245 -3.35 -1.14 -0.41
C SER A 245 -3.04 0.28 0.07
N THR A 246 -1.91 0.48 0.77
CA THR A 246 -1.44 1.80 1.19
C THR A 246 -1.18 2.71 0.00
N THR A 247 -0.55 2.19 -1.05
CA THR A 247 -0.30 2.94 -2.29
C THR A 247 -1.60 3.33 -2.98
N ARG A 248 -2.55 2.38 -3.08
CA ARG A 248 -3.85 2.57 -3.72
C ARG A 248 -4.64 3.70 -3.04
N VAL A 249 -4.69 3.68 -1.70
CA VAL A 249 -5.36 4.73 -0.91
C VAL A 249 -4.69 6.09 -1.09
N LYS A 250 -3.35 6.16 -1.07
CA LYS A 250 -2.60 7.42 -1.25
C LYS A 250 -2.72 8.03 -2.64
N GLN A 251 -2.94 7.20 -3.66
CA GLN A 251 -3.05 7.63 -5.06
C GLN A 251 -4.49 7.79 -5.53
N ALA A 252 -5.47 7.42 -4.70
CA ALA A 252 -6.88 7.51 -5.04
C ALA A 252 -7.30 8.97 -5.25
N THR A 253 -7.92 9.26 -6.40
CA THR A 253 -8.54 10.57 -6.67
C THR A 253 -9.85 10.76 -5.91
N ALA A 254 -10.48 9.65 -5.49
CA ALA A 254 -11.60 9.62 -4.56
C ALA A 254 -11.57 8.26 -3.82
N LEU A 255 -11.81 8.27 -2.52
CA LEU A 255 -11.91 7.06 -1.72
C LEU A 255 -13.20 6.29 -2.06
N PRO A 256 -13.20 4.95 -1.96
CA PRO A 256 -14.38 4.12 -2.21
C PRO A 256 -15.64 4.63 -1.49
N ASN A 257 -16.79 4.55 -2.16
CA ASN A 257 -18.08 5.04 -1.67
C ASN A 257 -18.15 6.55 -1.38
N THR A 258 -17.24 7.35 -1.95
CA THR A 258 -17.25 8.82 -1.86
C THR A 258 -17.26 9.46 -3.25
N LYS A 259 -17.63 10.75 -3.33
CA LYS A 259 -17.61 11.50 -4.60
C LYS A 259 -16.26 12.17 -4.85
N ASP A 260 -15.66 12.73 -3.81
CA ASP A 260 -14.56 13.69 -3.90
C ASP A 260 -13.59 13.65 -2.71
N ILE A 261 -13.76 12.71 -1.78
CA ILE A 261 -12.90 12.61 -0.60
C ILE A 261 -11.57 11.97 -1.02
N THR A 262 -10.47 12.71 -0.89
CA THR A 262 -9.12 12.20 -1.10
C THR A 262 -8.45 11.86 0.22
N PHE A 263 -7.55 10.88 0.19
CA PHE A 263 -6.80 10.50 1.37
C PHE A 263 -5.72 11.55 1.69
N SER A 264 -5.79 12.14 2.88
CA SER A 264 -4.83 13.17 3.34
C SER A 264 -4.01 12.73 4.56
N GLY A 265 -4.36 11.61 5.19
CA GLY A 265 -3.67 11.08 6.36
C GLY A 265 -4.54 10.15 7.19
N THR A 266 -4.07 9.83 8.38
CA THR A 266 -4.77 8.96 9.32
C THR A 266 -5.02 9.66 10.66
N PRO A 267 -6.17 9.44 11.31
CA PRO A 267 -7.30 8.66 10.80
C PRO A 267 -8.04 9.45 9.71
N THR A 268 -8.51 8.75 8.67
CA THR A 268 -9.56 9.26 7.79
C THR A 268 -10.82 8.46 8.09
N VAL A 269 -11.87 9.14 8.54
CA VAL A 269 -13.14 8.52 8.96
C VAL A 269 -14.25 9.02 8.05
N ILE A 270 -14.97 8.09 7.43
CA ILE A 270 -16.05 8.39 6.48
C ILE A 270 -17.30 7.67 6.96
N VAL A 271 -18.44 8.36 6.96
CA VAL A 271 -19.74 7.78 7.29
C VAL A 271 -20.72 8.13 6.18
N ASN A 272 -21.31 7.11 5.55
CA ASN A 272 -22.24 7.27 4.42
C ASN A 272 -21.72 8.24 3.34
N GLY A 273 -20.45 8.09 2.97
CA GLY A 273 -19.77 8.90 1.95
C GLY A 273 -19.39 10.33 2.39
N THR A 274 -19.59 10.69 3.67
CA THR A 274 -19.21 11.99 4.23
C THR A 274 -18.03 11.85 5.19
N GLN A 275 -17.01 12.67 5.05
CA GLN A 275 -15.85 12.66 5.95
C GLN A 275 -16.18 13.32 7.29
N PHE A 276 -15.83 12.64 8.38
CA PHE A 276 -15.80 13.24 9.70
C PHE A 276 -14.54 14.10 9.83
N ASN A 277 -14.74 15.40 10.03
CA ASN A 277 -13.67 16.35 10.31
C ASN A 277 -13.72 16.69 11.79
N PHE A 278 -12.65 16.38 12.51
CA PHE A 278 -12.54 16.62 13.94
C PHE A 278 -11.56 17.75 14.24
N THR A 279 -11.72 18.36 15.40
CA THR A 279 -10.68 19.17 16.03
C THR A 279 -10.22 18.50 17.32
N THR A 280 -8.98 18.76 17.69
CA THR A 280 -8.42 18.33 18.98
C THR A 280 -8.19 19.53 19.87
N ASP A 281 -8.17 19.31 21.17
CA ASP A 281 -7.78 20.33 22.14
C ASP A 281 -6.36 20.83 21.81
N PRO A 282 -6.16 22.14 21.63
CA PRO A 282 -4.89 22.68 21.16
C PRO A 282 -3.76 22.57 22.19
N ASN A 283 -4.08 22.38 23.47
CA ASN A 283 -3.10 22.30 24.55
C ASN A 283 -2.72 20.85 24.88
N THR A 284 -3.68 19.93 24.77
CA THR A 284 -3.55 18.54 25.21
C THR A 284 -3.55 17.54 24.06
N GLY A 285 -4.00 17.93 22.86
CA GLY A 285 -4.21 17.03 21.73
C GLY A 285 -5.38 16.05 21.92
N ALA A 286 -6.19 16.24 22.97
CA ALA A 286 -7.32 15.38 23.28
C ALA A 286 -8.44 15.53 22.25
N PHE A 287 -9.09 14.42 21.91
CA PHE A 287 -10.31 14.44 21.10
C PHE A 287 -11.49 14.93 21.94
N TYR A 288 -12.49 15.49 21.26
CA TYR A 288 -13.77 15.84 21.88
C TYR A 288 -14.82 14.78 21.50
N PRO A 289 -15.15 13.83 22.40
CA PRO A 289 -16.00 12.68 22.05
C PRO A 289 -17.38 13.07 21.50
N GLN A 290 -17.90 14.22 21.92
CA GLN A 290 -19.20 14.72 21.47
C GLN A 290 -19.23 15.02 19.96
N GLN A 291 -18.09 15.42 19.35
CA GLN A 291 -18.06 15.79 17.93
C GLN A 291 -18.46 14.62 17.03
N PHE A 292 -18.02 13.41 17.37
CA PHE A 292 -18.36 12.24 16.58
C PHE A 292 -19.84 11.86 16.76
N SER A 293 -20.36 11.92 17.99
CA SER A 293 -21.78 11.71 18.26
C SER A 293 -22.67 12.68 17.47
N ASP A 294 -22.38 13.98 17.54
CA ASP A 294 -23.13 15.03 16.84
C ASP A 294 -23.08 14.82 15.31
N PHE A 295 -21.93 14.39 14.80
CA PHE A 295 -21.76 14.06 13.39
C PHE A 295 -22.64 12.88 12.96
N LEU A 296 -22.67 11.79 13.74
CA LEU A 296 -23.52 10.64 13.45
C LEU A 296 -25.02 11.02 13.51
N LEU A 297 -25.42 11.80 14.52
CA LEU A 297 -26.78 12.26 14.70
C LEU A 297 -27.24 13.12 13.52
N LYS A 298 -26.41 14.07 13.09
CA LYS A 298 -26.66 14.88 11.89
C LYS A 298 -26.87 14.01 10.64
N LEU A 299 -26.05 12.97 10.46
CA LEU A 299 -26.19 12.06 9.31
C LEU A 299 -27.42 11.15 9.41
N ALA A 300 -27.83 10.76 10.61
CA ALA A 300 -29.07 10.04 10.86
C ALA A 300 -30.33 10.91 10.69
N GLY A 301 -30.18 12.21 10.39
CA GLY A 301 -31.31 13.14 10.31
C GLY A 301 -31.91 13.50 11.68
N LEU A 302 -31.20 13.18 12.76
CA LEU A 302 -31.58 13.47 14.14
C LEU A 302 -30.74 14.65 14.63
N THR A 303 -31.29 15.86 14.69
CA THR A 303 -30.70 16.89 15.56
C THR A 303 -31.04 16.49 16.99
N GLU A 304 -30.08 16.47 17.93
CA GLU A 304 -30.42 16.31 19.35
C GLU A 304 -31.57 17.26 19.69
N GLN A 305 -32.73 16.70 20.04
CA GLN A 305 -33.75 17.47 20.73
C GLN A 305 -33.13 17.82 22.08
N SER A 306 -32.59 19.03 22.17
CA SER A 306 -32.22 19.66 23.43
C SER A 306 -33.38 19.48 24.40
N THR A 307 -33.18 18.64 25.42
CA THR A 307 -34.11 18.49 26.53
C THR A 307 -34.37 19.88 27.10
N PRO A 308 -35.63 20.35 27.18
CA PRO A 308 -35.90 21.67 27.72
C PRO A 308 -35.43 21.72 29.18
N THR A 309 -34.61 22.72 29.49
CA THR A 309 -34.23 23.10 30.86
C THR A 309 -35.48 23.09 31.75
N PRO A 310 -35.48 22.35 32.89
CA PRO A 310 -36.61 22.38 33.78
C PRO A 310 -36.83 23.81 34.27
N THR A 311 -38.03 24.33 34.03
CA THR A 311 -38.46 25.62 34.54
C THR A 311 -38.38 25.59 36.07
N PRO A 312 -37.68 26.53 36.73
CA PRO A 312 -37.64 26.57 38.17
C PRO A 312 -39.06 26.82 38.68
N THR A 313 -39.56 25.89 39.50
CA THR A 313 -40.83 26.08 40.20
C THR A 313 -40.56 26.99 41.40
N LYS A 314 -41.28 28.11 41.41
CA LYS A 314 -41.37 29.22 42.38
C LYS A 314 -40.53 29.16 43.65
#